data_AF-A0A8T7EK72-F1
#
_entry.id   AF-A0A8T7EK72-F1
#
_cell.length_a   1.000
_cell.length_b   1.000
_cell.length_c   1.000
_cell.angle_alpha   90.00
_cell.angle_beta   90.00
_cell.angle_gamma   90.00
#
_symmetry.space_group_name_H-M   'P 1'
#
loop_
_entity.id
_entity.type
_entity.pdbx_description
1 polymer ?
#
loop_
_entity_poly.entity_id
_entity_poly.type
_entity_poly.pdbx_seq_one_letter_code
_entity_poly.pdbx_strand_id
1 'polypeptide(L)'
;MIEWAGYEHTPDGVIPLSKERHQAWHDQVDKMAAQGLRVLGVGYRPLDSVPDKVTPEIERQINLLGLVGILDPARPERAAVEKARSAGIRPIMITGDHVLTAEAIAKSLGIMREGEQAVSGLELEKMDDAGLVKTLERTSVFARVSPEHKLRLVKALQSQGAVAAMTGDGVNDAPALKQADIGVAMGITGTEVSKGAADMVLTDDNFASIVAAVEEGRTIYDNIRKFVRYLLSPTSAKSSSCWSPF
;
A
#
# COMPACT_ATOMS: atom_id res chain seq x y z
N MET A 1 -7.51 18.06 -14.66
CA MET A 1 -8.11 19.38 -14.38
C MET A 1 -7.22 20.51 -14.88
N ILE A 2 -5.97 20.64 -14.42
CA ILE A 2 -5.07 21.74 -14.88
C ILE A 2 -4.91 21.72 -16.42
N GLU A 3 -4.68 20.54 -17.00
CA GLU A 3 -4.64 20.34 -18.47
C GLU A 3 -5.91 20.77 -19.23
N TRP A 4 -7.05 20.87 -18.55
CA TRP A 4 -8.32 21.26 -19.15
C TRP A 4 -8.70 22.71 -18.80
N ALA A 5 -7.87 23.41 -18.04
CA ALA A 5 -8.09 24.80 -17.68
C ALA A 5 -7.61 25.74 -18.79
N GLY A 6 -8.41 26.77 -19.07
CA GLY A 6 -8.03 27.87 -19.97
C GLY A 6 -7.69 29.15 -19.22
N TYR A 7 -8.16 29.26 -17.98
CA TYR A 7 -8.10 30.48 -17.20
C TYR A 7 -7.89 30.14 -15.72
N GLU A 8 -7.58 31.18 -14.96
CA GLU A 8 -7.57 31.13 -13.50
C GLU A 8 -8.27 32.35 -12.92
N HIS A 9 -8.88 32.14 -11.77
CA HIS A 9 -9.58 33.16 -11.03
C HIS A 9 -8.65 33.73 -9.97
N THR A 10 -8.30 35.01 -10.13
CA THR A 10 -7.51 35.79 -9.19
C THR A 10 -8.43 36.75 -8.42
N PRO A 11 -7.97 37.36 -7.31
CA PRO A 11 -8.74 38.41 -6.64
C PRO A 11 -9.14 39.58 -7.55
N ASP A 12 -8.35 39.85 -8.59
CA ASP A 12 -8.57 40.93 -9.55
C ASP A 12 -9.40 40.49 -10.78
N GLY A 13 -9.82 39.23 -10.82
CA GLY A 13 -10.67 38.66 -11.87
C GLY A 13 -10.08 37.44 -12.59
N VAL A 14 -10.77 37.00 -13.63
CA VAL A 14 -10.37 35.84 -14.45
C VAL A 14 -9.30 36.27 -15.46
N ILE A 15 -8.14 35.61 -15.43
CA ILE A 15 -7.05 35.84 -16.40
C ILE A 15 -6.73 34.55 -17.18
N PRO A 16 -6.26 34.66 -18.44
CA PRO A 16 -5.83 33.50 -19.22
C PRO A 16 -4.66 32.77 -18.56
N LEU A 17 -4.68 31.45 -18.62
CA LEU A 17 -3.62 30.62 -18.05
C LEU A 17 -2.39 30.67 -18.98
N SER A 18 -1.36 31.42 -18.60
CA SER A 18 -0.07 31.41 -19.31
C SER A 18 0.67 30.09 -19.09
N LYS A 19 1.70 29.81 -19.90
CA LYS A 19 2.55 28.63 -19.70
C LYS A 19 3.27 28.67 -18.34
N GLU A 20 3.74 29.84 -17.91
CA GLU A 20 4.38 29.98 -16.60
C GLU A 20 3.38 29.71 -15.47
N ARG A 21 2.15 30.22 -15.58
CA ARG A 21 1.07 29.96 -14.62
C ARG A 21 0.69 28.48 -14.58
N HIS A 22 0.59 27.83 -15.73
CA HIS A 22 0.31 26.39 -15.82
C HIS A 22 1.33 25.59 -15.02
N GLN A 23 2.63 25.89 -15.20
CA GLN A 23 3.69 25.24 -14.43
C GLN A 23 3.59 25.54 -12.93
N ALA A 24 3.32 26.79 -12.55
CA ALA A 24 3.19 27.17 -11.13
C ALA A 24 2.07 26.41 -10.39
N TRP A 25 0.95 26.11 -11.07
CA TRP A 25 -0.10 25.26 -10.50
C TRP A 25 0.37 23.83 -10.28
N HIS A 26 1.10 23.25 -11.24
CA HIS A 26 1.70 21.93 -11.08
C HIS A 26 2.70 21.89 -9.93
N ASP A 27 3.60 22.87 -9.85
CA ASP A 27 4.58 22.97 -8.77
C ASP A 27 3.91 23.05 -7.39
N GLN A 28 2.78 23.76 -7.29
CA GLN A 28 2.03 23.85 -6.04
C GLN A 28 1.31 22.54 -5.68
N VAL A 29 0.76 21.82 -6.68
CA VAL A 29 0.22 20.46 -6.48
C VAL A 29 1.32 19.54 -5.97
N ASP A 30 2.48 19.54 -6.61
CA ASP A 30 3.61 18.67 -6.24
C ASP A 30 4.12 19.01 -4.84
N LYS A 31 4.21 20.31 -4.50
CA LYS A 31 4.59 20.76 -3.15
C LYS A 31 3.62 20.28 -2.08
N MET A 32 2.32 20.36 -2.33
CA MET A 32 1.29 19.88 -1.40
C MET A 32 1.28 18.35 -1.31
N ALA A 33 1.44 17.66 -2.44
CA ALA A 33 1.53 16.20 -2.48
C ALA A 33 2.77 15.67 -1.75
N ALA A 34 3.91 16.36 -1.86
CA ALA A 34 5.15 16.04 -1.14
C ALA A 34 5.03 16.20 0.38
N GLN A 35 4.06 16.99 0.85
CA GLN A 35 3.69 17.08 2.26
C GLN A 35 2.72 15.97 2.69
N GLY A 36 2.38 15.02 1.82
CA GLY A 36 1.45 13.93 2.08
C GLY A 36 -0.03 14.33 2.00
N LEU A 37 -0.33 15.50 1.44
CA LEU A 37 -1.72 15.96 1.29
C LEU A 37 -2.36 15.31 0.05
N ARG A 38 -3.61 14.87 0.19
CA ARG A 38 -4.47 14.58 -0.95
C ARG A 38 -4.96 15.91 -1.53
N VAL A 39 -4.46 16.25 -2.72
CA VAL A 39 -4.74 17.54 -3.37
C VAL A 39 -5.97 17.43 -4.26
N LEU A 40 -6.97 18.29 -4.03
CA LEU A 40 -8.13 18.47 -4.90
C LEU A 40 -8.03 19.83 -5.59
N GLY A 41 -8.12 19.81 -6.92
CA GLY A 41 -8.30 21.03 -7.71
C GLY A 41 -9.75 21.47 -7.68
N VAL A 42 -9.99 22.75 -7.47
CA VAL A 42 -11.31 23.38 -7.54
C VAL A 42 -11.29 24.38 -8.67
N GLY A 43 -12.30 24.30 -9.53
CA GLY A 43 -12.50 25.23 -10.62
C GLY A 43 -13.94 25.21 -11.08
N TYR A 44 -14.32 26.19 -11.88
CA TYR A 44 -15.65 26.33 -12.43
C TYR A 44 -15.58 26.79 -13.87
N ARG A 45 -16.64 26.53 -14.64
CA ARG A 45 -16.83 27.11 -15.97
C ARG A 45 -18.17 27.83 -16.00
N PRO A 46 -18.22 29.14 -16.27
CA PRO A 46 -19.48 29.80 -16.54
C PRO A 46 -20.08 29.28 -17.85
N LEU A 47 -21.35 28.90 -17.82
CA LEU A 47 -22.12 28.50 -18.99
C LEU A 47 -23.23 29.53 -19.20
N ASP A 48 -23.42 29.98 -20.44
CA ASP A 48 -24.46 30.97 -20.77
C ASP A 48 -25.88 30.40 -20.64
N SER A 49 -26.02 29.08 -20.82
CA SER A 49 -27.28 28.35 -20.64
C SER A 49 -27.00 26.90 -20.21
N VAL A 50 -28.01 26.25 -19.63
CA VAL A 50 -27.93 24.82 -19.32
C VAL A 50 -27.89 24.04 -20.64
N PRO A 51 -26.86 23.21 -20.89
CA PRO A 51 -26.77 22.44 -22.12
C PRO A 51 -27.74 21.25 -22.11
N ASP A 52 -28.36 20.96 -23.26
CA ASP A 52 -29.32 19.85 -23.42
C ASP A 52 -28.68 18.46 -23.27
N LYS A 53 -27.35 18.37 -23.45
CA LYS A 53 -26.56 17.15 -23.29
C LYS A 53 -25.30 17.43 -22.48
N VAL A 54 -25.03 16.57 -21.49
CA VAL A 54 -23.79 16.61 -20.73
C VAL A 54 -22.74 15.79 -21.46
N THR A 55 -21.71 16.46 -21.97
CA THR A 55 -20.56 15.83 -22.62
C THR A 55 -19.25 16.24 -21.92
N PRO A 56 -18.16 15.45 -22.04
CA PRO A 56 -16.88 15.78 -21.40
C PRO A 56 -16.30 17.14 -21.81
N GLU A 57 -16.72 17.71 -22.95
CA GLU A 57 -16.31 19.05 -23.39
C GLU A 57 -16.76 20.17 -22.44
N ILE A 58 -17.79 19.94 -21.63
CA ILE A 58 -18.24 20.89 -20.60
C ILE A 58 -17.16 21.07 -19.53
N GLU A 59 -16.36 20.04 -19.27
CA GLU A 59 -15.25 20.05 -18.32
C GLU A 59 -13.94 20.65 -18.88
N ARG A 60 -13.98 21.25 -20.08
CA ARG A 60 -12.85 21.99 -20.67
C ARG A 60 -12.99 23.50 -20.48
N GLN A 61 -11.90 24.24 -20.64
CA GLN A 61 -11.84 25.69 -20.41
C GLN A 61 -12.31 26.08 -18.99
N ILE A 62 -11.92 25.27 -18.01
CA ILE A 62 -12.21 25.56 -16.61
C ILE A 62 -11.40 26.79 -16.16
N ASN A 63 -12.04 27.62 -15.33
CA ASN A 63 -11.38 28.66 -14.55
C ASN A 63 -10.91 28.04 -13.23
N LEU A 64 -9.59 27.89 -13.06
CA LEU A 64 -9.01 27.37 -11.81
C LEU A 64 -9.26 28.37 -10.68
N LEU A 65 -9.81 27.90 -9.57
CA LEU A 65 -10.11 28.72 -8.40
C LEU A 65 -9.10 28.49 -7.27
N GLY A 66 -8.72 27.24 -7.02
CA GLY A 66 -7.82 26.93 -5.91
C GLY A 66 -7.47 25.44 -5.80
N LEU A 67 -6.50 25.15 -4.95
CA LEU A 67 -6.18 23.79 -4.51
C LEU A 67 -6.59 23.64 -3.04
N VAL A 68 -7.20 22.50 -2.73
CA VAL A 68 -7.50 22.10 -1.35
C VAL A 68 -6.63 20.92 -1.01
N GLY A 69 -5.83 21.04 0.04
CA GLY A 69 -5.01 19.95 0.56
C GLY A 69 -5.73 19.31 1.73
N ILE A 70 -6.11 18.05 1.57
CA ILE A 70 -6.71 17.27 2.64
C ILE A 70 -5.60 16.39 3.21
N LEU A 71 -5.26 16.63 4.48
CA LEU A 71 -4.43 15.70 5.21
C LEU A 71 -5.31 14.53 5.63
N ASP A 72 -5.04 13.36 5.07
CA ASP A 72 -5.57 12.12 5.65
C ASP A 72 -4.69 11.79 6.86
N PRO A 73 -5.19 11.90 8.10
CA PRO A 73 -4.36 11.63 9.27
C PRO A 73 -3.87 10.19 9.20
N ALA A 74 -2.56 10.02 9.05
CA ALA A 74 -1.95 8.70 9.16
C ALA A 74 -2.39 8.09 10.49
N ARG A 75 -2.94 6.87 10.43
CA ARG A 75 -3.23 6.09 11.64
C ARG A 75 -1.94 6.04 12.48
N PRO A 76 -2.02 6.05 13.83
CA PRO A 76 -0.85 6.01 14.71
C PRO A 76 -0.14 4.64 14.69
N GLU A 77 0.22 4.18 13.49
CA GLU A 77 0.76 2.85 13.19
C GLU A 77 2.29 2.87 13.07
N ARG A 78 2.93 4.04 13.15
CA ARG A 78 4.39 4.17 13.12
C ARG A 78 5.06 3.25 14.14
N ALA A 79 4.55 3.20 15.37
CA ALA A 79 5.09 2.32 16.41
C ALA A 79 4.96 0.83 16.03
N ALA A 80 3.88 0.44 15.35
CA ALA A 80 3.69 -0.93 14.87
C ALA A 80 4.64 -1.25 13.69
N VAL A 81 4.86 -0.32 12.77
CA VAL A 81 5.85 -0.45 11.68
C VAL A 81 7.25 -0.62 12.25
N GLU A 82 7.63 0.20 13.25
CA GLU A 82 8.91 0.09 13.94
C GLU A 82 9.05 -1.26 14.68
N LYS A 83 8.02 -1.70 15.39
CA LYS A 83 7.99 -3.02 16.05
C LYS A 83 8.14 -4.16 15.04
N ALA A 84 7.42 -4.13 13.93
CA ALA A 84 7.53 -5.12 12.86
C ALA A 84 8.96 -5.21 12.32
N ARG A 85 9.59 -4.06 12.03
CA ARG A 85 10.98 -3.98 11.59
C ARG A 85 11.96 -4.55 12.61
N SER A 86 11.79 -4.21 13.90
CA SER A 86 12.64 -4.78 14.96
C SER A 86 12.51 -6.31 15.09
N ALA A 87 11.36 -6.86 14.70
CA ALA A 87 11.10 -8.29 14.69
C ALA A 87 11.58 -9.00 13.41
N GLY A 88 12.29 -8.28 12.51
CA GLY A 88 12.77 -8.79 11.23
C GLY A 88 11.69 -8.92 10.15
N ILE A 89 10.51 -8.33 10.37
CA ILE A 89 9.43 -8.29 9.39
C ILE A 89 9.64 -7.04 8.55
N ARG A 90 9.54 -7.17 7.23
CA ARG A 90 9.69 -6.05 6.30
C ARG A 90 8.31 -5.56 5.83
N PRO A 91 7.87 -4.36 6.26
CA PRO A 91 6.65 -3.75 5.73
C PRO A 91 6.89 -3.24 4.31
N ILE A 92 5.94 -3.48 3.41
CA ILE A 92 5.92 -2.96 2.05
C ILE A 92 4.58 -2.27 1.83
N MET A 93 4.61 -0.99 1.45
CA MET A 93 3.40 -0.22 1.14
C MET A 93 3.01 -0.43 -0.32
N ILE A 94 1.75 -0.77 -0.54
CA ILE A 94 1.16 -0.94 -1.87
C ILE A 94 -0.13 -0.11 -1.93
N THR A 95 -0.17 0.96 -2.73
CA THR A 95 -1.30 1.91 -2.78
C THR A 95 -1.71 2.29 -4.20
N GLY A 96 -2.97 2.71 -4.36
CA GLY A 96 -3.50 3.35 -5.57
C GLY A 96 -3.23 4.85 -5.65
N ASP A 97 -2.68 5.45 -4.60
CA ASP A 97 -2.38 6.88 -4.53
C ASP A 97 -1.25 7.30 -5.47
N HIS A 98 -1.10 8.61 -5.63
CA HIS A 98 0.00 9.20 -6.38
C HIS A 98 1.35 8.91 -5.72
N VAL A 99 2.41 8.78 -6.53
CA VAL A 99 3.77 8.41 -6.09
C VAL A 99 4.27 9.33 -4.97
N LEU A 100 4.20 10.65 -5.17
CA LEU A 100 4.66 11.63 -4.17
C LEU A 100 3.92 11.52 -2.83
N THR A 101 2.61 11.29 -2.87
CA THR A 101 1.80 11.13 -1.65
C THR A 101 2.17 9.83 -0.92
N ALA A 102 2.33 8.74 -1.66
CA ALA A 102 2.75 7.45 -1.11
C ALA A 102 4.13 7.54 -0.44
N GLU A 103 5.10 8.24 -1.07
CA GLU A 103 6.42 8.47 -0.48
C GLU A 103 6.34 9.27 0.83
N ALA A 104 5.54 10.34 0.85
CA ALA A 104 5.38 11.17 2.04
C ALA A 104 4.81 10.36 3.22
N ILE A 105 3.74 9.58 2.97
CA ILE A 105 3.11 8.73 3.99
C ILE A 105 4.06 7.60 4.42
N ALA A 106 4.75 6.96 3.48
CA ALA A 106 5.69 5.89 3.79
C ALA A 106 6.90 6.38 4.60
N LYS A 107 7.38 7.60 4.34
CA LYS A 107 8.42 8.26 5.15
C LYS A 107 7.92 8.58 6.56
N SER A 108 6.71 9.14 6.69
CA SER A 108 6.16 9.48 8.02
C SER A 108 5.92 8.26 8.89
N LEU A 109 5.51 7.12 8.29
CA LEU A 109 5.29 5.85 8.97
C LEU A 109 6.58 5.05 9.22
N GLY A 110 7.71 5.42 8.60
CA GLY A 110 8.98 4.69 8.73
C GLY A 110 9.05 3.39 7.91
N ILE A 111 8.21 3.27 6.87
CA ILE A 111 8.23 2.15 5.91
C ILE A 111 9.35 2.35 4.89
N MET A 112 9.45 3.56 4.35
CA MET A 112 10.46 3.93 3.35
C MET A 112 11.79 4.24 4.04
N ARG A 113 12.88 3.62 3.57
CA ARG A 113 14.23 3.92 4.08
C ARG A 113 14.80 5.16 3.39
N GLU A 114 15.76 5.79 4.04
CA GLU A 114 16.47 6.95 3.48
C GLU A 114 17.18 6.55 2.18
N GLY A 115 16.99 7.34 1.12
CA GLY A 115 17.53 7.05 -0.21
C GLY A 115 16.73 6.05 -1.05
N GLU A 116 15.66 5.44 -0.53
CA GLU A 116 14.72 4.68 -1.36
C GLU A 116 13.89 5.62 -2.23
N GLN A 117 13.33 5.08 -3.32
CA GLN A 117 12.33 5.76 -4.16
C GLN A 117 11.11 4.85 -4.31
N ALA A 118 9.92 5.43 -4.34
CA ALA A 118 8.72 4.68 -4.67
C ALA A 118 8.73 4.30 -6.16
N VAL A 119 8.16 3.13 -6.45
CA VAL A 119 8.02 2.64 -7.83
C VAL A 119 6.55 2.72 -8.23
N SER A 120 6.29 3.30 -9.40
CA SER A 120 4.93 3.39 -9.94
C SER A 120 4.49 2.09 -10.61
N GLY A 121 3.18 1.89 -10.73
CA GLY A 121 2.60 0.78 -11.49
C GLY A 121 3.10 0.73 -12.95
N LEU A 122 3.30 1.88 -13.58
CA LEU A 122 3.83 1.96 -14.96
C LEU A 122 5.29 1.52 -15.07
N GLU A 123 6.09 1.75 -14.03
CA GLU A 123 7.46 1.26 -13.98
C GLU A 123 7.48 -0.25 -13.72
N LEU A 124 6.59 -0.74 -12.84
CA LEU A 124 6.42 -2.17 -12.58
C LEU A 124 6.09 -2.96 -13.85
N GLU A 125 5.19 -2.45 -14.71
CA GLU A 125 4.82 -3.10 -15.98
C GLU A 125 6.01 -3.30 -16.92
N LYS A 126 6.97 -2.36 -16.89
CA LYS A 126 8.17 -2.41 -17.75
C LYS A 126 9.24 -3.36 -17.22
N MET A 127 9.16 -3.77 -15.96
CA MET A 127 10.11 -4.69 -15.35
C MET A 127 9.76 -6.14 -15.71
N ASP A 128 10.77 -6.95 -16.00
CA ASP A 128 10.65 -8.41 -15.98
C ASP A 128 10.70 -8.94 -14.54
N ASP A 129 10.46 -10.24 -14.35
CA ASP A 129 10.39 -10.82 -13.00
C ASP A 129 11.73 -10.77 -12.26
N ALA A 130 12.85 -10.92 -12.99
CA ALA A 130 14.19 -10.79 -12.41
C ALA A 130 14.50 -9.34 -11.97
N GLY A 131 14.09 -8.36 -12.77
CA GLY A 131 14.17 -6.93 -12.42
C GLY A 131 13.29 -6.61 -11.22
N LEU A 132 12.07 -7.15 -11.17
CA LEU A 132 11.15 -6.96 -10.05
C LEU A 132 11.73 -7.48 -8.73
N VAL A 133 12.35 -8.67 -8.74
CA VAL A 133 13.03 -9.25 -7.57
C VAL A 133 14.13 -8.31 -7.05
N LYS A 134 14.97 -7.75 -7.93
CA LYS A 134 16.03 -6.80 -7.56
C LYS A 134 15.49 -5.45 -7.07
N THR A 135 14.37 -5.02 -7.61
CA THR A 135 13.67 -3.80 -7.16
C THR A 135 13.06 -4.03 -5.78
N LEU A 136 12.47 -5.21 -5.54
CA LEU A 136 11.94 -5.57 -4.23
C LEU A 136 13.01 -5.58 -3.17
N GLU A 137 14.28 -5.86 -3.45
CA GLU A 137 15.36 -5.77 -2.44
C GLU A 137 15.60 -4.33 -1.92
N ARG A 138 15.36 -3.32 -2.76
CA ARG A 138 15.72 -1.91 -2.52
C ARG A 138 14.54 -0.96 -2.33
N THR A 139 13.32 -1.38 -2.66
CA THR A 139 12.13 -0.53 -2.63
C THR A 139 11.07 -1.14 -1.75
N SER A 140 10.48 -0.31 -0.88
CA SER A 140 9.40 -0.72 0.04
C SER A 140 8.07 -0.02 -0.25
N VAL A 141 7.97 0.76 -1.33
CA VAL A 141 6.78 1.56 -1.67
C VAL A 141 6.43 1.39 -3.14
N PHE A 142 5.20 0.94 -3.41
CA PHE A 142 4.64 0.79 -4.75
C PHE A 142 3.33 1.57 -4.85
N ALA A 143 3.25 2.50 -5.81
CA ALA A 143 2.14 3.44 -5.95
C ALA A 143 1.45 3.30 -7.32
N ARG A 144 0.19 3.74 -7.43
CA ARG A 144 -0.65 3.57 -8.64
C ARG A 144 -0.68 2.11 -9.14
N VAL A 145 -0.77 1.16 -8.21
CA VAL A 145 -0.73 -0.27 -8.55
C VAL A 145 -2.09 -0.81 -8.99
N SER A 146 -2.06 -1.73 -9.96
CA SER A 146 -3.24 -2.49 -10.40
C SER A 146 -3.42 -3.77 -9.54
N PRO A 147 -4.59 -4.43 -9.61
CA PRO A 147 -4.79 -5.73 -8.95
C PRO A 147 -3.76 -6.79 -9.38
N GLU A 148 -3.38 -6.79 -10.66
CA GLU A 148 -2.38 -7.69 -11.24
C GLU A 148 -0.98 -7.44 -10.67
N HIS A 149 -0.64 -6.17 -10.44
CA HIS A 149 0.64 -5.80 -9.80
C HIS A 149 0.72 -6.32 -8.37
N LYS A 150 -0.36 -6.25 -7.59
CA LYS A 150 -0.41 -6.80 -6.22
C LYS A 150 -0.08 -8.30 -6.23
N LEU A 151 -0.75 -9.05 -7.10
CA LEU A 151 -0.50 -10.48 -7.27
C LEU A 151 0.95 -10.78 -7.66
N ARG A 152 1.50 -10.00 -8.61
CA ARG A 152 2.87 -10.16 -9.10
C ARG A 152 3.92 -9.89 -8.02
N LEU A 153 3.70 -8.85 -7.19
CA LEU A 153 4.57 -8.52 -6.06
C LEU A 153 4.60 -9.66 -5.03
N VAL A 154 3.45 -10.23 -4.69
CA VAL A 154 3.35 -11.38 -3.77
C VAL A 154 4.14 -12.57 -4.32
N LYS A 155 3.95 -12.93 -5.59
CA LYS A 155 4.69 -14.04 -6.23
C LYS A 155 6.20 -13.81 -6.25
N ALA A 156 6.64 -12.58 -6.51
CA ALA A 156 8.05 -12.24 -6.53
C ALA A 156 8.71 -12.29 -5.15
N LEU A 157 7.96 -11.97 -4.07
CA LEU A 157 8.43 -12.20 -2.70
C LEU A 157 8.52 -13.69 -2.37
N GLN A 158 7.50 -14.46 -2.75
CA GLN A 158 7.47 -15.91 -2.54
C GLN A 158 8.60 -16.64 -3.29
N SER A 159 8.95 -16.20 -4.50
CA SER A 159 10.04 -16.80 -5.27
C SER A 159 11.43 -16.57 -4.66
N GLN A 160 11.57 -15.58 -3.77
CA GLN A 160 12.77 -15.36 -2.96
C GLN A 160 12.80 -16.23 -1.69
N GLY A 161 11.78 -17.06 -1.46
CA GLY A 161 11.62 -17.87 -0.25
C GLY A 161 11.12 -17.08 0.95
N ALA A 162 10.61 -15.86 0.76
CA ALA A 162 9.96 -15.10 1.83
C ALA A 162 8.54 -15.61 2.06
N VAL A 163 8.12 -15.64 3.33
CA VAL A 163 6.71 -15.84 3.69
C VAL A 163 6.01 -14.49 3.57
N ALA A 164 5.08 -14.38 2.62
CA ALA A 164 4.40 -13.13 2.30
C ALA A 164 3.02 -13.08 2.98
N ALA A 165 2.80 -12.04 3.77
CA ALA A 165 1.48 -11.65 4.25
C ALA A 165 0.96 -10.48 3.41
N MET A 166 -0.25 -10.60 2.86
CA MET A 166 -0.89 -9.54 2.06
C MET A 166 -2.10 -9.00 2.80
N THR A 167 -2.24 -7.68 2.86
CA THR A 167 -3.42 -7.01 3.44
C THR A 167 -4.28 -6.41 2.33
N GLY A 168 -5.61 -6.46 2.48
CA GLY A 168 -6.53 -5.87 1.51
C GLY A 168 -7.95 -5.74 2.02
N ASP A 169 -8.70 -4.82 1.42
CA ASP A 169 -10.09 -4.51 1.78
C ASP A 169 -11.04 -4.58 0.59
N GLY A 170 -10.53 -4.48 -0.65
CA GLY A 170 -11.33 -4.50 -1.85
C GLY A 170 -11.49 -5.88 -2.50
N VAL A 171 -12.51 -6.02 -3.35
CA VAL A 171 -12.70 -7.17 -4.25
C VAL A 171 -11.46 -7.40 -5.13
N ASN A 172 -10.80 -6.31 -5.51
CA ASN A 172 -9.58 -6.29 -6.30
C ASN A 172 -8.38 -6.95 -5.59
N ASP A 173 -8.41 -7.05 -4.26
CA ASP A 173 -7.31 -7.63 -3.48
C ASP A 173 -7.47 -9.13 -3.29
N ALA A 174 -8.68 -9.67 -3.52
CA ALA A 174 -8.98 -11.09 -3.28
C ALA A 174 -8.00 -12.06 -3.98
N PRO A 175 -7.57 -11.85 -5.25
CA PRO A 175 -6.57 -12.72 -5.87
C PRO A 175 -5.21 -12.68 -5.16
N ALA A 176 -4.76 -11.49 -4.74
CA ALA A 176 -3.48 -11.32 -4.06
C ALA A 176 -3.52 -11.86 -2.62
N LEU A 177 -4.65 -11.67 -1.91
CA LEU A 177 -4.91 -12.25 -0.60
C LEU A 177 -4.81 -13.78 -0.65
N LYS A 178 -5.48 -14.40 -1.62
CA LYS A 178 -5.47 -15.86 -1.78
C LYS A 178 -4.13 -16.44 -2.25
N GLN A 179 -3.31 -15.65 -2.93
CA GLN A 179 -1.99 -16.06 -3.39
C GLN A 179 -0.94 -15.98 -2.28
N ALA A 180 -1.11 -15.06 -1.33
CA ALA A 180 -0.19 -14.88 -0.21
C ALA A 180 -0.16 -16.12 0.69
N ASP A 181 0.93 -16.29 1.44
CA ASP A 181 1.02 -17.36 2.45
C ASP A 181 0.06 -17.09 3.60
N ILE A 182 -0.22 -15.81 3.86
CA ILE A 182 -1.22 -15.33 4.81
C ILE A 182 -1.97 -14.15 4.18
N GLY A 183 -3.21 -14.38 3.76
CA GLY A 183 -4.14 -13.33 3.36
C GLY A 183 -4.79 -12.68 4.59
N VAL A 184 -4.74 -11.35 4.69
CA VAL A 184 -5.31 -10.58 5.80
C VAL A 184 -6.35 -9.58 5.27
N ALA A 185 -7.61 -9.77 5.63
CA ALA A 185 -8.68 -8.85 5.27
C ALA A 185 -9.02 -7.86 6.39
N MET A 186 -9.42 -6.65 6.01
CA MET A 186 -9.99 -5.66 6.92
C MET A 186 -11.41 -6.08 7.33
N GLY A 187 -11.76 -5.96 8.62
CA GLY A 187 -13.03 -6.36 9.18
C GLY A 187 -14.12 -5.31 8.99
N ILE A 188 -13.76 -4.02 9.13
CA ILE A 188 -14.71 -2.90 9.04
C ILE A 188 -14.81 -2.41 7.60
N THR A 189 -13.68 -2.06 6.97
CA THR A 189 -13.66 -1.56 5.58
C THR A 189 -13.69 -2.66 4.52
N GLY A 190 -13.36 -3.89 4.90
CA GLY A 190 -13.25 -4.98 3.94
C GLY A 190 -14.58 -5.49 3.39
N THR A 191 -14.61 -5.75 2.09
CA THR A 191 -15.73 -6.40 1.41
C THR A 191 -15.89 -7.86 1.83
N GLU A 192 -17.09 -8.42 1.70
CA GLU A 192 -17.32 -9.86 1.97
C GLU A 192 -16.48 -10.76 1.05
N VAL A 193 -16.14 -10.29 -0.15
CA VAL A 193 -15.26 -11.01 -1.07
C VAL A 193 -13.82 -11.04 -0.55
N SER A 194 -13.28 -9.93 -0.05
CA SER A 194 -11.93 -9.91 0.51
C SER A 194 -11.84 -10.72 1.80
N LYS A 195 -12.84 -10.64 2.68
CA LYS A 195 -12.93 -11.47 3.90
C LYS A 195 -13.00 -12.96 3.58
N GLY A 196 -13.80 -13.35 2.58
CA GLY A 196 -13.91 -14.74 2.16
C GLY A 196 -12.67 -15.29 1.45
N ALA A 197 -11.78 -14.41 0.97
CA ALA A 197 -10.53 -14.79 0.31
C ALA A 197 -9.31 -14.83 1.26
N ALA A 198 -9.44 -14.29 2.48
CA ALA A 198 -8.37 -14.16 3.45
C ALA A 198 -8.33 -15.32 4.46
N ASP A 199 -7.14 -15.59 5.00
CA ASP A 199 -6.95 -16.58 6.08
C ASP A 199 -7.22 -15.97 7.46
N MET A 200 -7.06 -14.64 7.58
CA MET A 200 -7.27 -13.87 8.81
C MET A 200 -8.06 -12.60 8.52
N VAL A 201 -8.94 -12.22 9.45
CA VAL A 201 -9.71 -10.96 9.39
C VAL A 201 -9.40 -10.09 10.60
N LEU A 202 -9.01 -8.84 10.37
CA LEU A 202 -8.75 -7.86 11.43
C LEU A 202 -10.05 -7.18 11.84
N THR A 203 -10.57 -7.47 13.02
CA THR A 203 -11.85 -6.89 13.48
C THR A 203 -11.79 -5.39 13.76
N ASP A 204 -10.60 -4.82 13.89
CA ASP A 204 -10.34 -3.43 14.28
C ASP A 204 -9.66 -2.60 13.18
N ASP A 205 -9.38 -3.20 12.02
CA ASP A 205 -8.71 -2.56 10.89
C ASP A 205 -7.36 -1.90 11.27
N ASN A 206 -6.61 -2.54 12.18
CA ASN A 206 -5.36 -1.99 12.71
C ASN A 206 -4.14 -2.83 12.35
N PHE A 207 -3.14 -2.21 11.72
CA PHE A 207 -1.87 -2.88 11.41
C PHE A 207 -1.15 -3.43 12.65
N ALA A 208 -1.30 -2.78 13.81
CA ALA A 208 -0.72 -3.25 15.07
C ALA A 208 -1.18 -4.66 15.46
N SER A 209 -2.41 -5.02 15.11
CA SER A 209 -3.00 -6.33 15.40
C SER A 209 -2.34 -7.44 14.58
N ILE A 210 -1.86 -7.14 13.37
CA ILE A 210 -1.03 -8.07 12.58
C ILE A 210 0.29 -8.34 13.31
N VAL A 211 0.95 -7.30 13.81
CA VAL A 211 2.23 -7.44 14.52
C VAL A 211 2.07 -8.25 15.79
N ALA A 212 0.98 -8.03 16.54
CA ALA A 212 0.63 -8.83 17.71
C ALA A 212 0.36 -10.30 17.36
N ALA A 213 -0.37 -10.56 16.26
CA ALA A 213 -0.63 -11.92 15.79
C ALA A 213 0.67 -12.67 15.43
N VAL A 214 1.64 -11.99 14.81
CA VAL A 214 2.96 -12.60 14.51
C VAL A 214 3.73 -12.92 15.79
N GLU A 215 3.70 -12.05 16.80
CA GLU A 215 4.34 -12.29 18.10
C GLU A 215 3.75 -13.52 18.81
N GLU A 216 2.43 -13.63 18.84
CA GLU A 216 1.72 -14.78 19.42
C GLU A 216 2.02 -16.06 18.63
N GLY A 217 1.99 -15.99 17.29
CA GLY A 217 2.31 -17.12 16.41
C GLY A 217 3.73 -17.67 16.63
N ARG A 218 4.72 -16.79 16.83
CA ARG A 218 6.10 -17.20 17.17
C ARG A 218 6.17 -17.91 18.52
N THR A 219 5.44 -17.40 19.52
CA THR A 219 5.37 -18.00 20.86
C THR A 219 4.76 -19.41 20.82
N ILE A 220 3.65 -19.57 20.09
CA ILE A 220 3.00 -20.86 19.88
C ILE A 220 3.93 -21.84 19.16
N TYR A 221 4.59 -21.40 18.08
CA TYR A 221 5.52 -22.24 17.32
C TYR A 221 6.68 -22.77 18.19
N ASP A 222 7.28 -21.91 19.02
CA ASP A 222 8.33 -22.32 19.95
C ASP A 222 7.84 -23.34 20.97
N ASN A 223 6.61 -23.19 21.47
CA ASN A 223 6.00 -24.15 22.39
C ASN A 223 5.73 -25.51 21.71
N ILE A 224 5.24 -25.50 20.47
CA ILE A 224 5.08 -26.73 19.67
C ILE A 224 6.43 -27.41 19.48
N ARG A 225 7.49 -26.66 19.11
CA ARG A 225 8.83 -27.22 18.93
C ARG A 225 9.38 -27.85 20.21
N LYS A 226 9.18 -27.20 21.36
CA LYS A 226 9.55 -27.75 22.68
C LYS A 226 8.77 -29.03 22.99
N PHE A 227 7.47 -29.02 22.76
CA PHE A 227 6.59 -30.18 23.00
C PHE A 227 6.95 -31.37 22.11
N VAL A 228 7.18 -31.16 20.82
CA VAL A 228 7.61 -32.21 19.89
C VAL A 228 8.96 -32.82 20.32
N ARG A 229 9.93 -31.98 20.70
CA ARG A 229 11.22 -32.46 21.25
C ARG A 229 11.03 -33.29 22.52
N TYR A 230 10.16 -32.83 23.41
CA TYR A 230 9.83 -33.57 24.63
C TYR A 230 9.22 -34.94 24.31
N LEU A 231 8.26 -35.04 23.38
CA LEU A 231 7.66 -36.32 22.98
C LEU A 231 8.63 -37.27 22.29
N LEU A 232 9.62 -36.76 21.55
CA LEU A 232 10.61 -37.57 20.84
C LEU A 232 11.79 -38.00 21.73
N SER A 233 11.96 -37.41 22.91
CA SER A 233 13.07 -37.72 23.81
C SER A 233 12.97 -39.11 24.48
N PRO A 234 11.81 -39.59 24.98
CA PRO A 234 11.69 -40.94 25.54
C PRO A 234 11.74 -42.05 24.48
N THR A 235 11.39 -41.77 23.23
CA THR A 235 11.36 -42.78 22.14
C THR A 235 12.75 -43.23 21.73
N SER A 236 13.76 -42.38 21.88
CA SER A 236 15.17 -42.74 21.67
C SER A 236 15.79 -43.51 22.86
N ALA A 237 15.31 -43.30 24.08
CA ALA A 237 15.75 -44.04 25.26
C ALA A 237 15.14 -45.47 25.35
N LYS A 238 13.94 -45.67 24.79
CA LYS A 238 13.28 -47.00 24.76
C LYS A 238 13.80 -47.93 23.65
N SER A 239 14.39 -47.41 22.57
CA SER A 239 14.99 -48.26 21.54
C SER A 239 16.37 -48.81 21.95
N SER A 240 17.08 -48.13 22.85
CA SER A 240 18.37 -48.58 23.40
C SER A 240 18.26 -49.65 24.50
N SER A 241 17.08 -49.87 25.09
CA SER A 241 16.88 -50.89 26.14
C SER A 241 16.34 -52.24 25.64
N CYS A 242 16.15 -52.41 24.33
CA CYS A 242 15.68 -53.67 23.73
C CYS A 242 16.77 -54.50 23.04
N TRP A 243 18.05 -54.12 23.17
CA TRP A 243 19.19 -54.91 22.69
C TRP A 243 20.09 -55.31 23.87
N SER A 244 19.62 -56.24 24.71
CA SER A 244 20.49 -57.08 25.54
C SER A 244 20.57 -58.46 24.88
N PRO A 245 21.69 -58.84 24.25
CA PRO A 245 21.92 -60.22 23.89
C PRO A 245 22.38 -60.98 25.15
N PHE A 246 21.73 -62.12 25.41
CA PHE A 246 21.89 -63.09 26.51
C PHE A 246 21.11 -62.84 27.79
#